data_AF-A0A6I6G8W5-F1
#
_entry.id   AF-A0A6I6G8W5-F1
#
_cell.length_a   1.000
_cell.length_b   1.000
_cell.length_c   1.000
_cell.angle_alpha   90.00
_cell.angle_beta   90.00
_cell.angle_gamma   90.00
#
_symmetry.space_group_name_H-M   'P 1'
#
loop_
_entity.id
_entity.type
_entity.pdbx_description
1 polymer ?
#
loop_
_entity_poly.entity_id
_entity_poly.type
_entity_poly.pdbx_seq_one_letter_code
_entity_poly.pdbx_strand_id
1 'polypeptide(L)'
;MVQFDGYCPECLLHGEQVLMQLNNDGYLECPQSRLQIVLQGNSAGILRWRGNGQVQPAITAFESPVLLTETMKLETEEAVPDETFVLQDSWALEWYLHEVYDHYKAYKRHQFNAKDPVFERQRQLLSDITPAQWQQLFEGYLHFCNTGITINVLHHPVFKKWHQLLLSYGVVFEFNWHAWHRGWVNLRNPKFSFYRSSLLELSMYLSAIILSEPFDEGSIEFYYNNKTIERIIIAMEQRTGVQVLTLD
;
A
#
# COMPACT_ATOMS: atom_id res chain seq x y z
N MET A 1 -5.98 7.07 -18.07
CA MET A 1 -5.82 7.91 -16.86
C MET A 1 -7.14 8.59 -16.61
N VAL A 2 -7.59 8.58 -15.36
CA VAL A 2 -8.81 9.26 -14.95
C VAL A 2 -8.53 10.75 -14.83
N GLN A 3 -9.43 11.56 -15.37
CA GLN A 3 -9.36 13.02 -15.29
C GLN A 3 -10.50 13.53 -14.42
N PHE A 4 -10.29 14.68 -13.80
CA PHE A 4 -11.26 15.37 -12.99
C PHE A 4 -11.59 16.73 -13.61
N ASP A 5 -12.86 16.93 -13.91
CA ASP A 5 -13.41 18.09 -14.61
C ASP A 5 -14.42 18.87 -13.74
N GLY A 6 -14.53 18.52 -12.45
CA GLY A 6 -15.46 19.13 -11.50
C GLY A 6 -16.68 18.26 -11.22
N TYR A 7 -16.94 17.21 -12.00
CA TYR A 7 -17.98 16.23 -11.68
C TYR A 7 -17.45 15.15 -10.74
N CYS A 8 -18.33 14.64 -9.86
CA CYS A 8 -17.99 13.60 -8.91
C CYS A 8 -17.61 12.31 -9.63
N PRO A 9 -16.37 11.82 -9.48
CA PRO A 9 -15.90 10.62 -10.18
C PRO A 9 -16.65 9.35 -9.73
N GLU A 10 -17.09 9.29 -8.48
CA GLU A 10 -17.91 8.18 -7.97
C GLU A 10 -19.31 8.17 -8.61
N CYS A 11 -20.00 9.31 -8.70
CA CYS A 11 -21.29 9.37 -9.39
C CYS A 11 -21.16 9.02 -10.88
N LEU A 12 -20.06 9.45 -11.53
CA LEU A 12 -19.80 9.15 -12.93
C LEU A 12 -19.66 7.65 -13.21
N LEU A 13 -19.04 6.88 -12.30
CA LEU A 13 -18.97 5.41 -12.40
C LEU A 13 -20.36 4.76 -12.43
N HIS A 14 -21.36 5.42 -11.82
CA HIS A 14 -22.75 4.97 -11.77
C HIS A 14 -23.63 5.61 -12.86
N GLY A 15 -23.03 6.35 -13.81
CA GLY A 15 -23.73 7.01 -14.91
C GLY A 15 -24.41 8.34 -14.55
N GLU A 16 -24.07 8.94 -13.40
CA GLU A 16 -24.64 10.18 -12.91
C GLU A 16 -23.64 11.35 -12.98
N GLN A 17 -24.07 12.48 -13.53
CA GLN A 17 -23.28 13.72 -13.54
C GLN A 17 -23.67 14.61 -12.36
N VAL A 18 -22.83 14.64 -11.34
CA VAL A 18 -23.05 15.42 -10.12
C VAL A 18 -21.92 16.40 -9.93
N LEU A 19 -22.22 17.69 -10.00
CA LEU A 19 -21.23 18.74 -9.85
C LEU A 19 -20.74 18.82 -8.40
N MET A 20 -19.43 18.79 -8.21
CA MET A 20 -18.81 18.95 -6.91
C MET A 20 -18.95 20.40 -6.41
N GLN A 21 -19.06 20.57 -5.10
CA GLN A 21 -19.32 21.86 -4.48
C GLN A 21 -18.29 22.14 -3.37
N LEU A 22 -17.92 23.40 -3.16
CA LEU A 22 -17.01 23.73 -2.04
C LEU A 22 -17.71 23.47 -0.71
N ASN A 23 -17.04 22.78 0.20
CA ASN A 23 -17.49 22.63 1.57
C ASN A 23 -16.81 23.64 2.50
N ASN A 24 -17.20 23.63 3.78
CA ASN A 24 -16.69 24.57 4.78
C ASN A 24 -15.20 24.39 5.13
N ASP A 25 -14.63 23.24 4.77
CA ASP A 25 -13.22 22.91 5.01
C ASP A 25 -12.34 23.26 3.80
N GLY A 26 -12.90 23.89 2.76
CA GLY A 26 -12.17 24.30 1.55
C GLY A 26 -11.93 23.18 0.54
N TYR A 27 -12.55 22.01 0.72
CA TYR A 27 -12.51 20.91 -0.23
C TYR A 27 -13.69 20.94 -1.18
N LEU A 28 -13.52 20.36 -2.36
CA LEU A 28 -14.66 20.01 -3.19
C LEU A 28 -15.32 18.77 -2.60
N GLU A 29 -16.64 18.77 -2.51
CA GLU A 29 -17.44 17.68 -1.99
C GLU A 29 -18.64 17.40 -2.89
N CYS A 30 -18.90 16.11 -3.15
CA CYS A 30 -20.11 15.69 -3.84
C CYS A 30 -21.31 15.75 -2.89
N PRO A 31 -22.40 16.46 -3.20
CA PRO A 31 -23.58 16.53 -2.33
C PRO A 31 -24.29 15.18 -2.15
N GLN A 32 -24.13 14.24 -3.09
CA GLN A 32 -24.79 12.93 -3.02
C GLN A 32 -23.95 11.89 -2.28
N SER A 33 -22.72 11.68 -2.74
CA SER A 33 -21.87 10.63 -2.18
C SER A 33 -20.99 11.10 -1.03
N ARG A 34 -20.89 12.43 -0.82
CA ARG A 34 -19.99 13.07 0.16
C ARG A 34 -18.51 12.81 -0.12
N LEU A 35 -18.16 12.31 -1.31
CA LEU A 35 -16.77 12.17 -1.74
C LEU A 35 -16.10 13.54 -1.74
N GLN A 36 -14.91 13.63 -1.18
CA GLN A 36 -14.15 14.87 -1.11
C GLN A 36 -12.90 14.84 -2.00
N ILE A 37 -12.60 15.97 -2.65
CA ILE A 37 -11.46 16.18 -3.54
C ILE A 37 -10.74 17.46 -3.14
N VAL A 38 -9.41 17.37 -3.08
CA VAL A 38 -8.50 18.51 -2.95
C VAL A 38 -7.88 18.83 -4.31
N LEU A 39 -7.74 20.11 -4.62
CA LEU A 39 -7.06 20.58 -5.84
C LEU A 39 -5.73 21.24 -5.48
N GLN A 40 -4.69 20.88 -6.22
CA GLN A 40 -3.40 21.56 -6.12
C GLN A 40 -2.72 21.57 -7.48
N GLY A 41 -2.44 22.77 -8.01
CA GLY A 41 -1.86 22.91 -9.34
C GLY A 41 -2.72 22.26 -10.42
N ASN A 42 -2.14 21.33 -11.18
CA ASN A 42 -2.79 20.62 -12.29
C ASN A 42 -3.26 19.20 -11.91
N SER A 43 -3.46 18.96 -10.61
CA SER A 43 -3.77 17.65 -10.06
C SER A 43 -4.92 17.75 -9.04
N ALA A 44 -5.75 16.71 -9.00
CA ALA A 44 -6.85 16.54 -8.06
C ALA A 44 -6.62 15.26 -7.26
N GLY A 45 -6.74 15.33 -5.93
CA GLY A 45 -6.58 14.19 -5.04
C GLY A 45 -7.90 13.83 -4.37
N ILE A 46 -8.31 12.56 -4.43
CA ILE A 46 -9.48 12.08 -3.67
C ILE A 46 -9.10 11.87 -2.21
N LEU A 47 -9.73 12.58 -1.27
CA LEU A 47 -9.48 12.39 0.15
C LEU A 47 -9.91 10.99 0.60
N ARG A 48 -9.18 10.41 1.55
CA ARG A 48 -9.47 9.10 2.16
C ARG A 48 -10.65 9.14 3.14
N TRP A 49 -11.43 10.21 3.20
CA TRP A 49 -12.63 10.29 4.01
C TRP A 49 -13.70 11.12 3.32
N ARG A 50 -14.96 10.82 3.64
CA ARG A 50 -16.12 11.56 3.18
C ARG A 50 -16.40 12.76 4.08
N GLY A 51 -17.01 13.76 3.47
CA GLY A 51 -17.46 14.96 4.14
C GLY A 51 -18.78 14.75 4.88
N ASN A 52 -19.33 15.84 5.39
CA ASN A 52 -20.54 15.82 6.21
C ASN A 52 -21.81 16.20 5.43
N GLY A 53 -21.71 16.46 4.12
CA GLY A 53 -22.78 16.91 3.25
C GLY A 53 -23.09 18.40 3.34
N GLN A 54 -22.31 19.18 4.10
CA GLN A 54 -22.49 20.63 4.24
C GLN A 54 -21.70 21.37 3.17
N VAL A 55 -22.33 21.51 2.02
CA VAL A 55 -21.76 22.18 0.85
C VAL A 55 -22.33 23.58 0.67
N GLN A 56 -21.50 24.47 0.12
CA GLN A 56 -21.87 25.80 -0.33
C GLN A 56 -22.30 25.75 -1.81
N PRO A 57 -23.02 26.76 -2.33
CA PRO A 57 -23.47 26.76 -3.71
C PRO A 57 -22.34 26.47 -4.72
N ALA A 58 -22.69 25.73 -5.77
CA ALA A 58 -21.74 25.10 -6.68
C ALA A 58 -20.75 26.07 -7.34
N ILE A 59 -19.50 25.62 -7.47
CA ILE A 59 -18.53 26.17 -8.42
C ILE A 59 -18.82 25.63 -9.82
N THR A 60 -18.47 26.40 -10.86
CA THR A 60 -18.56 25.93 -12.25
C THR A 60 -17.58 24.78 -12.51
N ALA A 61 -17.96 23.83 -13.37
CA ALA A 61 -17.06 22.78 -13.84
C ALA A 61 -15.80 23.37 -14.52
N PHE A 62 -14.69 22.63 -14.50
CA PHE A 62 -13.42 23.10 -15.04
C PHE A 62 -13.40 23.00 -16.57
N GLU A 63 -12.97 24.07 -17.25
CA GLU A 63 -12.80 24.07 -18.71
C GLU A 63 -11.65 23.15 -19.17
N SER A 64 -10.71 22.85 -18.28
CA SER A 64 -9.57 21.96 -18.52
C SER A 64 -9.49 20.92 -17.41
N PRO A 65 -9.79 19.63 -17.70
CA PRO A 65 -9.68 18.57 -16.72
C PRO A 65 -8.25 18.38 -16.21
N VAL A 66 -8.11 18.07 -14.92
CA VAL A 66 -6.84 17.79 -14.26
C VAL A 66 -6.67 16.29 -14.01
N LEU A 67 -5.44 15.84 -13.72
CA LEU A 67 -5.20 14.43 -13.39
C LEU A 67 -5.81 14.10 -12.04
N LEU A 68 -6.55 12.99 -11.96
CA LEU A 68 -7.07 12.48 -10.70
C LEU A 68 -6.08 11.49 -10.08
N THR A 69 -5.77 11.71 -8.81
CA THR A 69 -4.74 10.96 -8.08
C THR A 69 -5.26 10.52 -6.71
N GLU A 70 -4.53 9.60 -6.11
CA GLU A 70 -4.62 9.36 -4.67
C GLU A 70 -4.18 10.60 -3.89
N THR A 71 -4.55 10.71 -2.61
CA THR A 71 -4.00 11.75 -1.73
C THR A 71 -2.87 11.21 -0.89
N MET A 72 -1.77 11.95 -0.81
CA MET A 72 -0.74 11.70 0.20
C MET A 72 -0.95 12.59 1.42
N LYS A 73 -0.53 12.08 2.58
CA LYS A 73 -0.30 12.90 3.76
C LYS A 73 1.19 13.07 3.98
N LEU A 74 1.65 14.30 3.94
CA LEU A 74 2.89 14.68 4.60
C LEU A 74 2.60 14.68 6.11
N GLU A 75 3.52 14.15 6.92
CA GLU A 75 3.29 13.72 8.32
C GLU A 75 2.73 14.81 9.27
N THR A 76 2.62 16.06 8.80
CA THR A 76 2.05 17.20 9.54
C THR A 76 1.21 18.18 8.70
N GLU A 77 0.97 17.90 7.41
CA GLU A 77 0.33 18.85 6.50
C GLU A 77 -1.05 18.39 5.99
N GLU A 78 -1.75 19.32 5.35
CA GLU A 78 -3.01 19.09 4.65
C GLU A 78 -2.84 17.98 3.60
N ALA A 79 -3.93 17.24 3.33
CA ALA A 79 -3.90 16.23 2.28
C ALA A 79 -3.70 16.91 0.92
N VAL A 80 -2.77 16.40 0.12
CA VAL A 80 -2.45 16.92 -1.21
C VAL A 80 -2.55 15.83 -2.28
N PRO A 81 -2.79 16.17 -3.55
CA PRO A 81 -2.73 15.21 -4.65
C PRO A 81 -1.34 14.55 -4.73
N ASP A 82 -1.29 13.22 -4.80
CA ASP A 82 -0.06 12.48 -5.02
C ASP A 82 0.17 12.24 -6.53
N GLU A 83 0.96 13.09 -7.17
CA GLU A 83 1.25 13.00 -8.61
C GLU A 83 2.00 11.70 -9.01
N THR A 84 2.53 10.96 -8.04
CA THR A 84 3.13 9.64 -8.28
C THR A 84 2.06 8.55 -8.43
N PHE A 85 0.87 8.77 -7.87
CA PHE A 85 -0.24 7.81 -7.81
C PHE A 85 -1.46 8.32 -8.58
N VAL A 86 -1.26 8.52 -9.89
CA VAL A 86 -2.34 8.84 -10.83
C VAL A 86 -3.25 7.63 -11.02
N LEU A 87 -4.57 7.83 -10.85
CA LEU A 87 -5.56 6.79 -11.09
C LEU A 87 -5.64 6.49 -12.59
N GLN A 88 -5.27 5.27 -12.98
CA GLN A 88 -5.05 4.94 -14.38
C GLN A 88 -6.34 4.69 -15.16
N ASP A 89 -7.36 4.14 -14.53
CA ASP A 89 -8.63 3.75 -15.14
C ASP A 89 -9.76 3.68 -14.09
N SER A 90 -10.95 3.31 -14.54
CA SER A 90 -12.14 3.18 -13.69
C SER A 90 -11.98 2.10 -12.63
N TRP A 91 -11.23 1.04 -12.91
CA TRP A 91 -10.99 -0.05 -11.96
C TRP A 91 -10.12 0.42 -10.79
N ALA A 92 -9.04 1.14 -11.09
CA ALA A 92 -8.20 1.77 -10.07
C ALA A 92 -9.00 2.78 -9.22
N LEU A 93 -9.89 3.54 -9.85
CA LEU A 93 -10.78 4.47 -9.16
C LEU A 93 -11.77 3.75 -8.22
N GLU A 94 -12.50 2.75 -8.71
CA GLU A 94 -13.44 1.95 -7.91
C GLU A 94 -12.74 1.34 -6.69
N TRP A 95 -11.57 0.76 -6.90
CA TRP A 95 -10.76 0.18 -5.83
C TRP A 95 -10.37 1.23 -4.78
N TYR A 96 -9.90 2.41 -5.22
CA TYR A 96 -9.56 3.49 -4.29
C TYR A 96 -10.78 3.99 -3.49
N LEU A 97 -11.95 4.07 -4.12
CA LEU A 97 -13.20 4.50 -3.47
C LEU A 97 -13.64 3.54 -2.37
N HIS A 98 -13.37 2.24 -2.48
CA HIS A 98 -13.62 1.26 -1.41
C HIS A 98 -12.79 1.52 -0.15
N GLU A 99 -11.68 2.24 -0.26
CA GLU A 99 -10.81 2.59 0.87
C GLU A 99 -11.12 3.99 1.45
N VAL A 100 -12.17 4.67 0.98
CA VAL A 100 -12.62 5.97 1.49
C VAL A 100 -13.55 5.76 2.69
N TYR A 101 -13.17 6.30 3.85
CA TYR A 101 -13.94 6.16 5.10
C TYR A 101 -15.15 7.12 5.15
N ASP A 102 -16.20 6.71 5.86
CA ASP A 102 -17.44 7.51 6.00
C ASP A 102 -17.26 8.90 6.64
N HIS A 103 -16.21 9.09 7.44
CA HIS A 103 -15.91 10.38 8.07
C HIS A 103 -14.46 10.46 8.57
N TYR A 104 -13.94 11.68 8.73
CA TYR A 104 -12.55 11.94 9.15
C TYR A 104 -12.12 11.18 10.42
N LYS A 105 -13.00 11.09 11.43
CA LYS A 105 -12.71 10.37 12.68
C LYS A 105 -12.48 8.86 12.47
N ALA A 106 -13.17 8.23 11.51
CA ALA A 106 -12.99 6.82 11.19
C ALA A 106 -11.66 6.65 10.46
N TYR A 107 -11.39 7.49 9.46
CA TYR A 107 -10.09 7.54 8.81
C TYR A 107 -8.93 7.70 9.81
N LYS A 108 -9.01 8.66 10.75
CA LYS A 108 -7.98 8.87 11.79
C LYS A 108 -7.71 7.65 12.66
N ARG A 109 -8.71 6.82 12.94
CA ARG A 109 -8.54 5.58 13.72
C ARG A 109 -7.83 4.49 12.94
N HIS A 110 -7.93 4.52 11.61
CA HIS A 110 -7.36 3.52 10.70
C HIS A 110 -6.13 4.04 9.96
N GLN A 111 -5.56 5.17 10.37
CA GLN A 111 -4.27 5.60 9.85
C GLN A 111 -3.15 4.67 10.34
N PHE A 112 -2.11 4.53 9.53
CA PHE A 112 -0.88 3.89 9.96
C PHE A 112 -0.31 4.65 11.17
N ASN A 113 -0.10 3.94 12.27
CA ASN A 113 0.44 4.49 13.51
C ASN A 113 1.85 3.92 13.74
N ALA A 114 2.89 4.66 13.36
CA ALA A 114 4.28 4.22 13.55
C ALA A 114 4.68 3.92 15.02
N LYS A 115 3.84 4.34 15.99
CA LYS A 115 4.02 4.08 17.43
C LYS A 115 3.12 2.95 17.95
N ASP A 116 2.53 2.15 17.07
CA ASP A 116 1.72 1.01 17.47
C ASP A 116 2.57 0.01 18.31
N PRO A 117 2.09 -0.43 19.50
CA PRO A 117 2.79 -1.39 20.33
C PRO A 117 3.13 -2.72 19.63
N VAL A 118 2.45 -3.05 18.53
CA VAL A 118 2.79 -4.22 17.71
C VAL A 118 4.23 -4.15 17.19
N PHE A 119 4.76 -2.98 16.88
CA PHE A 119 6.12 -2.84 16.34
C PHE A 119 7.18 -3.14 17.38
N GLU A 120 6.96 -2.78 18.64
CA GLU A 120 7.91 -3.11 19.71
C GLU A 120 7.91 -4.62 20.00
N ARG A 121 6.72 -5.23 20.05
CA ARG A 121 6.59 -6.70 20.17
C ARG A 121 7.29 -7.41 19.00
N GLN A 122 7.14 -6.88 17.80
CA GLN A 122 7.77 -7.45 16.61
C GLN A 122 9.30 -7.31 16.62
N ARG A 123 9.85 -6.18 17.10
CA ARG A 123 11.31 -6.05 17.27
C ARG A 123 11.86 -7.11 18.20
N GLN A 124 11.18 -7.35 19.33
CA GLN A 124 11.58 -8.38 20.29
C GLN A 124 11.53 -9.78 19.66
N LEU A 125 10.43 -10.12 18.98
CA LEU A 125 10.31 -11.41 18.28
C LEU A 125 11.43 -11.61 17.26
N LEU A 126 11.71 -10.60 16.43
CA LEU A 126 12.77 -10.67 15.43
C LEU A 126 14.17 -10.80 16.06
N SER A 127 14.41 -10.21 17.23
CA SER A 127 15.68 -10.38 17.95
C SER A 127 15.84 -11.76 18.59
N ASP A 128 14.73 -12.44 18.87
CA ASP A 128 14.73 -13.77 19.50
C ASP A 128 14.92 -14.90 18.46
N ILE A 129 14.81 -14.61 17.16
CA ILE A 129 15.09 -15.59 16.09
C ILE A 129 16.58 -15.90 16.07
N THR A 130 16.91 -17.18 16.27
CA THR A 130 18.29 -17.66 16.32
C THR A 130 18.97 -17.64 14.94
N PRO A 131 20.32 -17.57 14.87
CA PRO A 131 21.04 -17.68 13.61
C PRO A 131 20.70 -18.95 12.81
N ALA A 132 20.47 -20.08 13.48
CA ALA A 132 20.09 -21.33 12.83
C ALA A 132 18.69 -21.26 12.19
N GLN A 133 17.73 -20.58 12.83
CA GLN A 133 16.41 -20.35 12.26
C GLN A 133 16.48 -19.41 11.04
N TRP A 134 17.28 -18.35 11.12
CA TRP A 134 17.54 -17.49 9.96
C TRP A 134 18.17 -18.26 8.81
N GLN A 135 19.20 -19.06 9.08
CA GLN A 135 19.84 -19.90 8.08
C GLN A 135 18.82 -20.83 7.40
N GLN A 136 17.99 -21.52 8.18
CA GLN A 136 16.96 -22.40 7.63
C GLN A 136 15.94 -21.65 6.75
N LEU A 137 15.58 -20.42 7.12
CA LEU A 137 14.67 -19.58 6.34
C LEU A 137 15.31 -19.20 4.99
N PHE A 138 16.58 -18.80 5.00
CA PHE A 138 17.31 -18.40 3.79
C PHE A 138 17.61 -19.59 2.87
N GLU A 139 18.02 -20.73 3.43
CA GLU A 139 18.19 -21.99 2.68
C GLU A 139 16.85 -22.46 2.08
N GLY A 140 15.75 -22.31 2.82
CA GLY A 140 14.41 -22.58 2.31
C GLY A 140 14.04 -21.72 1.12
N TYR A 141 14.38 -20.43 1.15
CA TYR A 141 14.16 -19.51 0.03
C TYR A 141 15.04 -19.87 -1.18
N LEU A 142 16.33 -20.11 -0.96
CA LEU A 142 17.25 -20.54 -2.02
C LEU A 142 16.79 -21.84 -2.69
N HIS A 143 16.36 -22.81 -1.89
CA HIS A 143 15.82 -24.06 -2.40
C HIS A 143 14.58 -23.83 -3.26
N PHE A 144 13.68 -22.91 -2.85
CA PHE A 144 12.54 -22.50 -3.66
C PHE A 144 12.97 -21.86 -4.99
N CYS A 145 13.90 -20.89 -4.98
CA CYS A 145 14.41 -20.27 -6.20
C CYS A 145 14.98 -21.30 -7.19
N ASN A 146 15.70 -22.31 -6.69
CA ASN A 146 16.30 -23.38 -7.50
C ASN A 146 15.27 -24.31 -8.16
N THR A 147 13.99 -24.22 -7.82
CA THR A 147 12.92 -24.96 -8.51
C THR A 147 12.61 -24.37 -9.88
N GLY A 148 13.00 -23.12 -10.16
CA GLY A 148 12.75 -22.45 -11.44
C GLY A 148 11.28 -22.10 -11.69
N ILE A 149 10.41 -22.25 -10.70
CA ILE A 149 8.98 -21.98 -10.84
C ILE A 149 8.74 -20.48 -10.85
N THR A 150 7.90 -20.03 -11.78
CA THR A 150 7.49 -18.63 -11.97
C THR A 150 5.98 -18.43 -12.01
N ILE A 151 5.21 -19.52 -12.05
CA ILE A 151 3.73 -19.53 -12.08
C ILE A 151 3.18 -20.46 -11.00
N ASN A 152 1.99 -20.15 -10.48
CA ASN A 152 1.33 -20.94 -9.42
C ASN A 152 2.21 -21.09 -8.17
N VAL A 153 3.00 -20.04 -7.86
CA VAL A 153 3.99 -20.05 -6.77
C VAL A 153 3.39 -20.53 -5.44
N LEU A 154 2.21 -20.02 -5.10
CA LEU A 154 1.49 -20.33 -3.86
C LEU A 154 1.14 -21.82 -3.68
N HIS A 155 0.89 -22.50 -4.79
CA HIS A 155 0.50 -23.89 -4.78
C HIS A 155 1.71 -24.83 -4.69
N HIS A 156 2.91 -24.32 -4.95
CA HIS A 156 4.12 -25.12 -4.99
C HIS A 156 4.52 -25.62 -3.59
N PRO A 157 4.78 -26.94 -3.40
CA PRO A 157 5.11 -27.49 -2.08
C PRO A 157 6.34 -26.88 -1.43
N VAL A 158 7.37 -26.55 -2.21
CA VAL A 158 8.60 -25.94 -1.69
C VAL A 158 8.34 -24.51 -1.21
N PHE A 159 7.55 -23.73 -1.95
CA PHE A 159 7.13 -22.41 -1.52
C PHE A 159 6.29 -22.49 -0.25
N LYS A 160 5.30 -23.39 -0.19
CA LYS A 160 4.47 -23.59 1.01
C LYS A 160 5.29 -23.88 2.25
N LYS A 161 6.33 -24.72 2.12
CA LYS A 161 7.25 -25.02 3.22
C LYS A 161 8.03 -23.77 3.67
N TRP A 162 8.56 -23.00 2.73
CA TRP A 162 9.25 -21.75 3.05
C TRP A 162 8.31 -20.70 3.68
N HIS A 163 7.11 -20.55 3.13
CA HIS A 163 6.07 -19.68 3.65
C HIS A 163 5.68 -20.07 5.09
N GLN A 164 5.58 -21.37 5.39
CA GLN A 164 5.36 -21.84 6.76
C GLN A 164 6.49 -21.46 7.71
N LEU A 165 7.76 -21.46 7.26
CA LEU A 165 8.89 -21.00 8.09
C LEU A 165 8.76 -19.51 8.43
N LEU A 166 8.39 -18.67 7.45
CA LEU A 166 8.15 -17.24 7.69
C LEU A 166 7.10 -17.02 8.79
N LEU A 167 5.99 -17.76 8.71
CA LEU A 167 4.91 -17.69 9.70
C LEU A 167 5.37 -18.24 11.06
N SER A 168 6.02 -19.41 11.10
CA SER A 168 6.41 -20.05 12.35
C SER A 168 7.48 -19.28 13.12
N TYR A 169 8.35 -18.56 12.42
CA TYR A 169 9.38 -17.72 13.03
C TYR A 169 8.88 -16.30 13.33
N GLY A 170 7.61 -16.00 13.03
CA GLY A 170 7.04 -14.68 13.30
C GLY A 170 7.66 -13.57 12.45
N VAL A 171 8.25 -13.89 11.30
CA VAL A 171 8.80 -12.89 10.37
C VAL A 171 7.66 -12.14 9.68
N VAL A 172 6.54 -12.82 9.45
CA VAL A 172 5.29 -12.21 9.00
C VAL A 172 4.41 -11.95 10.21
N PHE A 173 3.91 -10.73 10.33
CA PHE A 173 3.08 -10.29 11.45
C PHE A 173 1.99 -9.33 10.98
N GLU A 174 0.89 -9.27 11.75
CA GLU A 174 -0.22 -8.38 11.46
C GLU A 174 0.08 -6.95 11.93
N PHE A 175 -0.07 -5.99 11.04
CA PHE A 175 -0.14 -4.56 11.34
C PHE A 175 -1.07 -3.90 10.32
N ASN A 176 -1.36 -2.61 10.47
CA ASN A 176 -2.19 -1.87 9.53
C ASN A 176 -1.43 -1.56 8.22
N TRP A 177 -1.13 -2.62 7.45
CA TRP A 177 -0.36 -2.57 6.21
C TRP A 177 -1.14 -1.89 5.08
N HIS A 178 -2.47 -1.96 5.08
CA HIS A 178 -3.33 -1.24 4.13
C HIS A 178 -3.07 0.26 4.18
N ALA A 179 -2.95 0.82 5.39
CA ALA A 179 -2.69 2.25 5.58
C ALA A 179 -1.21 2.65 5.45
N TRP A 180 -0.30 1.71 5.16
CA TRP A 180 1.15 1.96 5.08
C TRP A 180 1.58 2.43 3.68
N HIS A 181 1.07 3.58 3.24
CA HIS A 181 1.30 4.13 1.89
C HIS A 181 2.77 4.15 1.48
N ARG A 182 3.66 4.64 2.37
CA ARG A 182 5.11 4.67 2.11
C ARG A 182 5.68 3.28 1.83
N GLY A 183 5.16 2.25 2.51
CA GLY A 183 5.54 0.86 2.26
C GLY A 183 5.17 0.43 0.85
N TRP A 184 3.93 0.68 0.43
CA TRP A 184 3.45 0.37 -0.91
C TRP A 184 4.20 1.11 -2.01
N VAL A 185 4.53 2.39 -1.80
CA VAL A 185 5.38 3.17 -2.72
C VAL A 185 6.72 2.47 -2.95
N ASN A 186 7.35 2.02 -1.87
CA ASN A 186 8.66 1.38 -1.94
C ASN A 186 8.57 -0.02 -2.60
N LEU A 187 7.52 -0.80 -2.31
CA LEU A 187 7.29 -2.11 -2.92
C LEU A 187 7.06 -2.04 -4.43
N ARG A 188 6.30 -1.03 -4.89
CA ARG A 188 6.00 -0.81 -6.31
C ARG A 188 7.15 -0.17 -7.08
N ASN A 189 8.16 0.37 -6.39
CA ASN A 189 9.32 1.00 -7.02
C ASN A 189 10.41 -0.05 -7.34
N PRO A 190 10.63 -0.41 -8.62
CA PRO A 190 11.62 -1.41 -9.00
C PRO A 190 13.06 -0.97 -8.69
N LYS A 191 13.33 0.31 -8.45
CA LYS A 191 14.65 0.84 -8.11
C LYS A 191 14.85 1.06 -6.60
N PHE A 192 13.84 0.79 -5.77
CA PHE A 192 13.98 0.95 -4.33
C PHE A 192 15.02 -0.02 -3.77
N SER A 193 15.89 0.50 -2.91
CA SER A 193 16.95 -0.27 -2.26
C SER A 193 16.56 -0.60 -0.82
N PHE A 194 16.35 -1.87 -0.53
CA PHE A 194 16.03 -2.37 0.81
C PHE A 194 17.26 -2.42 1.74
N TYR A 195 18.47 -2.18 1.23
CA TYR A 195 19.73 -2.28 1.97
C TYR A 195 19.87 -1.33 3.15
N ARG A 196 19.05 -0.28 3.24
CA ARG A 196 19.04 0.66 4.38
C ARG A 196 17.91 0.40 5.37
N SER A 197 16.97 -0.48 5.03
CA SER A 197 15.84 -0.83 5.89
C SER A 197 16.33 -1.57 7.13
N SER A 198 15.66 -1.33 8.25
CA SER A 198 15.79 -2.13 9.48
C SER A 198 15.16 -3.52 9.31
N LEU A 199 15.51 -4.47 10.18
CA LEU A 199 14.92 -5.82 10.15
C LEU A 199 13.39 -5.78 10.34
N LEU A 200 12.90 -4.84 11.17
CA LEU A 200 11.46 -4.58 11.31
C LEU A 200 10.83 -4.14 9.99
N GLU A 201 11.40 -3.14 9.30
CA GLU A 201 10.84 -2.67 8.02
C GLU A 201 10.85 -3.76 6.95
N LEU A 202 11.91 -4.58 6.89
CA LEU A 202 11.97 -5.74 6.00
C LEU A 202 10.86 -6.75 6.30
N SER A 203 10.62 -7.03 7.59
CA SER A 203 9.52 -7.88 8.06
C SER A 203 8.15 -7.27 7.73
N MET A 204 8.00 -5.94 7.81
CA MET A 204 6.78 -5.24 7.40
C MET A 204 6.54 -5.36 5.89
N TYR A 205 7.58 -5.23 5.05
CA TYR A 205 7.46 -5.42 3.61
C TYR A 205 7.01 -6.84 3.25
N LEU A 206 7.65 -7.87 3.83
CA LEU A 206 7.21 -9.26 3.63
C LEU A 206 5.79 -9.46 4.12
N SER A 207 5.43 -8.91 5.27
CA SER A 207 4.07 -9.03 5.80
C SER A 207 3.04 -8.39 4.88
N ALA A 208 3.31 -7.20 4.34
CA ALA A 208 2.42 -6.55 3.38
C ALA A 208 2.22 -7.39 2.11
N ILE A 209 3.28 -8.00 1.56
CA ILE A 209 3.20 -8.89 0.39
C ILE A 209 2.43 -10.17 0.71
N ILE A 210 2.75 -10.83 1.82
CA ILE A 210 2.16 -12.12 2.16
C ILE A 210 0.69 -11.98 2.55
N LEU A 211 0.35 -10.94 3.31
CA LEU A 211 -1.00 -10.71 3.81
C LEU A 211 -1.92 -10.07 2.76
N SER A 212 -1.38 -9.50 1.67
CA SER A 212 -2.19 -8.98 0.57
C SER A 212 -2.79 -10.05 -0.32
N GLU A 213 -2.20 -11.25 -0.37
CA GLU A 213 -2.61 -12.30 -1.31
C GLU A 213 -4.10 -12.67 -1.29
N PRO A 214 -4.79 -12.77 -0.14
CA PRO A 214 -6.23 -13.03 -0.12
C PRO A 214 -7.09 -11.91 -0.73
N PHE A 215 -6.54 -10.70 -0.87
CA PHE A 215 -7.22 -9.50 -1.36
C PHE A 215 -6.79 -9.10 -2.77
N ASP A 216 -5.58 -9.49 -3.18
CA ASP A 216 -4.95 -9.21 -4.47
C ASP A 216 -4.32 -10.51 -4.98
N GLU A 217 -5.13 -11.32 -5.66
CA GLU A 217 -4.72 -12.63 -6.17
C GLU A 217 -3.56 -12.47 -7.15
N GLY A 218 -2.45 -13.16 -6.89
CA GLY A 218 -1.22 -13.06 -7.66
C GLY A 218 -0.21 -12.04 -7.13
N SER A 219 -0.48 -11.36 -6.02
CA SER A 219 0.46 -10.39 -5.43
C SER A 219 1.82 -11.02 -5.10
N ILE A 220 1.84 -12.21 -4.48
CA ILE A 220 3.06 -12.94 -4.16
C ILE A 220 3.82 -13.30 -5.44
N GLU A 221 3.12 -13.80 -6.45
CA GLU A 221 3.71 -14.17 -7.74
C GLU A 221 4.31 -12.95 -8.45
N PHE A 222 3.60 -11.82 -8.44
CA PHE A 222 4.09 -10.55 -8.96
C PHE A 222 5.39 -10.10 -8.28
N TYR A 223 5.42 -10.06 -6.94
CA TYR A 223 6.60 -9.59 -6.20
C TYR A 223 7.78 -10.58 -6.26
N TYR A 224 7.51 -11.88 -6.39
CA TYR A 224 8.51 -12.89 -6.63
C TYR A 224 9.15 -12.74 -8.03
N ASN A 225 8.33 -12.68 -9.08
CA ASN A 225 8.79 -12.56 -10.46
C ASN A 225 9.56 -11.24 -10.70
N ASN A 226 9.17 -10.17 -10.01
CA ASN A 226 9.89 -8.88 -10.02
C ASN A 226 11.09 -8.82 -9.07
N LYS A 227 11.55 -9.95 -8.52
CA LYS A 227 12.73 -10.03 -7.64
C LYS A 227 12.64 -9.16 -6.38
N THR A 228 11.44 -8.76 -5.97
CA THR A 228 11.24 -7.90 -4.81
C THR A 228 11.37 -8.69 -3.52
N ILE A 229 10.78 -9.89 -3.46
CA ILE A 229 10.97 -10.81 -2.32
C ILE A 229 12.46 -11.14 -2.16
N GLU A 230 13.16 -11.46 -3.25
CA GLU A 230 14.60 -11.76 -3.24
C GLU A 230 15.42 -10.62 -2.65
N ARG A 231 15.20 -9.39 -3.11
CA ARG A 231 15.90 -8.21 -2.59
C ARG A 231 15.62 -7.95 -1.11
N ILE A 232 14.41 -8.25 -0.62
CA ILE A 232 14.07 -8.16 0.80
C ILE A 232 14.83 -9.22 1.59
N ILE A 233 14.86 -10.47 1.12
CA ILE A 233 15.56 -11.58 1.79
C ILE A 233 17.07 -11.33 1.85
N ILE A 234 17.69 -10.88 0.77
CA ILE A 234 19.11 -10.48 0.74
C ILE A 234 19.38 -9.36 1.75
N ALA A 235 18.51 -8.35 1.84
CA ALA A 235 18.65 -7.30 2.84
C ALA A 235 18.49 -7.84 4.28
N MET A 236 17.66 -8.87 4.49
CA MET A 236 17.54 -9.53 5.79
C MET A 236 18.81 -10.29 6.17
N GLU A 237 19.43 -11.03 5.25
CA GLU A 237 20.72 -11.70 5.48
C GLU A 237 21.80 -10.74 5.97
N GLN A 238 21.90 -9.57 5.32
CA GLN A 238 22.84 -8.54 5.73
C GLN A 238 22.55 -7.98 7.13
N ARG A 239 21.29 -7.96 7.55
CA ARG A 239 20.89 -7.47 8.88
C ARG A 239 21.08 -8.49 9.98
N THR A 240 20.95 -9.76 9.67
CA THR A 240 21.12 -10.86 10.63
C THR A 240 22.57 -11.34 10.71
N GLY A 241 23.40 -11.02 9.70
CA GLY A 241 24.77 -11.48 9.60
C GLY A 241 24.90 -12.95 9.15
N VAL A 242 23.79 -13.59 8.78
CA VAL A 242 23.76 -14.95 8.25
C VAL A 242 23.72 -14.87 6.72
N GLN A 243 24.74 -15.40 6.05
CA GLN A 243 24.87 -15.37 4.59
C GLN A 243 24.62 -16.75 4.01
N VAL A 244 23.60 -16.88 3.16
CA VAL A 244 23.27 -18.11 2.42
C VAL A 244 23.13 -17.81 0.93
N LEU A 245 22.52 -16.69 0.55
CA LEU A 245 22.39 -16.30 -0.85
C LEU A 245 23.71 -15.71 -1.35
N THR A 246 24.25 -16.28 -2.43
CA THR A 246 25.35 -15.66 -3.17
C THR A 246 24.79 -14.59 -4.08
N LEU A 247 25.24 -13.35 -3.90
CA LEU A 247 25.04 -12.26 -4.86
C LEU A 247 25.87 -12.58 -6.10
N ASP A 248 25.22 -13.03 -7.17
CA ASP A 248 25.80 -13.00 -8.52
C ASP A 248 25.68 -11.58 -9.12
#